data_AF-A0AAV5TIM7-F1
#
_entry.id   AF-A0AAV5TIM7-F1
#
_cell.length_a   1.000
_cell.length_b   1.000
_cell.length_c   1.000
_cell.angle_alpha   90.00
_cell.angle_beta   90.00
_cell.angle_gamma   90.00
#
_symmetry.space_group_name_H-M   'P 1'
#
loop_
_entity.id
_entity.type
_entity.pdbx_description
1 polymer ?
#
loop_
_entity_poly.entity_id
_entity_poly.type
_entity_poly.pdbx_seq_one_letter_code
_entity_poly.pdbx_strand_id
1 'polypeptide(L)'
;FLLCFYLAFYTMTFVLIDYSFLYRMWAVEAPERVRYFSKPWFIGLLALVAAVEFSIWYCNSFFIFNGTPEGRDEMREIVMDKYGVDTRDHSMIIGDYIRNGTFHVRSMTGYCIYVSVLSICFGFMIFASVRITTFLGKAATKISTKTRKLQTQLFRMLCWQTVIPFIFLYIPCGASLTLPLLHFDASPLADVTSLLLSFFLPLDAVVVIYMMRDYRSAVARMLFCSGISMDESELEKEEEVRLEKLVPIVLIAANIFGCIISLALLKLLFMTRLHVNCKFLLKTWTTCFLVQFVLNIVIFALNFSMDELPKNKQDPPIRHTLYSLELTAQQISTIYELGVATERIISSIRPEEYYRSRLAWKLLYPITVTICGCSLWSQVLFTNEGYHSLFVAVVLSLDIFTICV
;
A
#
# COMPACT_ATOMS: atom_id res chain seq x y z
N PHE A 1 7.34 -20.82 2.40
CA PHE A 1 7.76 -20.33 1.07
C PHE A 1 6.98 -19.09 0.66
N LEU A 2 5.67 -19.21 0.42
CA LEU A 2 4.82 -18.12 -0.10
C LEU A 2 4.80 -16.87 0.79
N LEU A 3 4.70 -17.05 2.10
CA LEU A 3 4.76 -15.96 3.07
C LEU A 3 6.12 -15.21 3.05
N CYS A 4 7.23 -15.91 2.82
CA CYS A 4 8.55 -15.29 2.73
C CYS A 4 8.68 -14.46 1.44
N PHE A 5 8.12 -14.98 0.34
CA PHE A 5 8.05 -14.30 -0.95
C PHE A 5 7.21 -13.03 -0.86
N TYR A 6 6.07 -13.10 -0.17
CA TYR A 6 5.22 -11.95 0.16
C TYR A 6 6.01 -10.84 0.86
N LEU A 7 6.66 -11.18 1.98
CA LEU A 7 7.39 -10.20 2.77
C LEU A 7 8.54 -9.57 2.00
N ALA A 8 9.25 -10.36 1.18
CA ALA A 8 10.34 -9.85 0.35
C ALA A 8 9.86 -8.91 -0.76
N PHE A 9 8.72 -9.19 -1.40
CA PHE A 9 8.15 -8.23 -2.36
C PHE A 9 7.72 -6.95 -1.68
N TYR A 10 7.10 -7.07 -0.52
CA TYR A 10 6.67 -5.91 0.23
C TYR A 10 7.84 -4.97 0.58
N THR A 11 9.02 -5.51 0.90
CA THR A 11 10.19 -4.66 1.23
C THR A 11 10.86 -4.01 0.04
N MET A 12 10.67 -4.54 -1.18
CA MET A 12 11.09 -3.83 -2.39
C MET A 12 10.46 -2.43 -2.49
N THR A 13 9.31 -2.16 -1.84
CA THR A 13 8.74 -0.79 -1.77
C THR A 13 9.76 0.25 -1.28
N PHE A 14 10.60 -0.09 -0.30
CA PHE A 14 11.62 0.82 0.22
C PHE A 14 12.69 1.16 -0.83
N VAL A 15 13.16 0.14 -1.55
CA VAL A 15 14.17 0.30 -2.60
C VAL A 15 13.66 1.19 -3.73
N LEU A 16 12.37 1.13 -4.03
CA LEU A 16 11.75 1.92 -5.08
C LEU A 16 11.50 3.36 -4.66
N ILE A 17 11.18 3.57 -3.39
CA ILE A 17 11.17 4.90 -2.79
C ILE A 17 12.58 5.50 -2.87
N ASP A 18 13.63 4.73 -2.54
CA ASP A 18 15.02 5.16 -2.69
C ASP A 18 15.34 5.55 -4.14
N TYR A 19 14.87 4.81 -5.14
CA TYR A 19 15.05 5.18 -6.55
C TYR A 19 14.35 6.49 -6.91
N SER A 20 13.17 6.75 -6.33
CA SER A 20 12.45 8.00 -6.49
C SER A 20 13.20 9.18 -5.87
N PHE A 21 13.79 8.99 -4.68
CA PHE A 21 14.67 9.97 -4.04
C PHE A 21 15.96 10.20 -4.82
N LEU A 22 16.58 9.14 -5.35
CA LEU A 22 17.78 9.22 -6.19
C LEU A 22 17.50 10.01 -7.46
N TYR A 23 16.41 9.67 -8.15
CA TYR A 23 15.97 10.38 -9.36
C TYR A 23 15.76 11.87 -9.06
N ARG A 24 15.05 12.20 -7.97
CA ARG A 24 14.82 13.59 -7.57
C ARG A 24 16.10 14.32 -7.21
N MET A 25 17.00 13.68 -6.46
CA MET A 25 18.28 14.25 -6.11
C MET A 25 19.08 14.59 -7.35
N TRP A 26 19.16 13.69 -8.34
CA TRP A 26 19.84 13.97 -9.60
C TRP A 26 19.11 15.01 -10.46
N ALA A 27 17.78 14.99 -10.52
CA ALA A 27 17.02 15.99 -11.27
C ALA A 27 17.22 17.42 -10.74
N VAL A 28 17.58 17.57 -9.46
CA VAL A 28 17.85 18.85 -8.82
C VAL A 28 19.34 19.21 -8.89
N GLU A 29 20.23 18.32 -8.48
CA GLU A 29 21.66 18.61 -8.35
C GLU A 29 22.46 18.47 -9.64
N ALA A 30 22.07 17.51 -10.49
CA ALA A 30 22.84 17.08 -11.67
C ALA A 30 21.90 16.52 -12.75
N PRO A 31 21.08 17.37 -13.40
CA PRO A 31 20.03 16.92 -14.33
C PRO A 31 20.56 16.04 -15.47
N GLU A 32 21.82 16.22 -15.88
CA GLU A 32 22.49 15.40 -16.87
C GLU A 32 22.65 13.94 -16.45
N ARG A 33 22.59 13.61 -15.15
CA ARG A 33 22.63 12.22 -14.65
C ARG A 33 21.29 11.52 -14.74
N VAL A 34 20.18 12.27 -14.82
CA VAL A 34 18.84 11.68 -14.97
C VAL A 34 18.75 10.81 -16.23
N ARG A 35 19.50 11.15 -17.28
CA ARG A 35 19.58 10.35 -18.53
C ARG A 35 20.04 8.90 -18.33
N TYR A 36 20.70 8.58 -17.21
CA TYR A 36 21.08 7.22 -16.89
C TYR A 36 19.87 6.32 -16.61
N PHE A 37 18.76 6.86 -16.07
CA PHE A 37 17.51 6.11 -15.88
C PHE A 37 16.91 5.59 -17.20
N SER A 38 17.34 6.11 -18.35
CA SER A 38 16.95 5.62 -19.67
C SER A 38 17.99 4.68 -20.30
N LYS A 39 19.10 4.38 -19.63
CA LYS A 39 20.17 3.50 -20.14
C LYS A 39 19.93 2.06 -19.66
N PRO A 40 19.90 1.05 -20.56
CA PRO A 40 19.62 -0.34 -20.20
C PRO A 40 20.54 -0.90 -19.11
N TRP A 41 21.84 -0.56 -19.14
CA TRP A 41 22.78 -1.03 -18.12
C TRP A 41 22.47 -0.50 -16.72
N PHE A 42 21.97 0.73 -16.62
CA PHE A 42 21.65 1.35 -15.33
C PHE A 42 20.31 0.82 -14.81
N ILE A 43 19.33 0.62 -15.69
CA ILE A 43 18.09 -0.08 -15.35
C ILE A 43 18.41 -1.51 -14.84
N GLY A 44 19.32 -2.22 -15.52
CA GLY A 44 19.81 -3.52 -15.07
C GLY A 44 20.49 -3.49 -13.70
N LEU A 45 21.25 -2.43 -13.41
CA LEU A 45 21.84 -2.20 -12.08
C LEU A 45 20.77 -1.98 -11.00
N LEU A 46 19.76 -1.14 -11.26
CA LEU A 46 18.65 -0.92 -10.34
C LEU A 46 17.84 -2.21 -10.12
N ALA A 47 17.59 -2.97 -11.17
CA ALA A 47 16.93 -4.27 -11.06
C ALA A 47 17.76 -5.26 -10.22
N LEU A 48 19.09 -5.28 -10.41
CA LEU A 48 19.99 -6.11 -9.64
C LEU A 48 19.99 -5.74 -8.14
N VAL A 49 20.06 -4.46 -7.81
CA VAL A 49 20.02 -3.99 -6.41
C VAL A 49 18.70 -4.40 -5.74
N ALA A 50 17.58 -4.24 -6.44
CA ALA A 50 16.27 -4.65 -5.94
C ALA A 50 16.17 -6.18 -5.80
N ALA A 51 16.72 -6.96 -6.73
CA ALA A 51 16.76 -8.41 -6.64
C ALA A 51 17.65 -8.93 -5.50
N VAL A 52 18.75 -8.23 -5.19
CA VAL A 52 19.62 -8.55 -4.06
C VAL A 52 18.90 -8.28 -2.74
N GLU A 53 18.25 -7.13 -2.59
CA GLU A 53 17.45 -6.83 -1.39
C GLU A 53 16.34 -7.85 -1.19
N PHE A 54 15.56 -8.14 -2.25
CA PHE A 54 14.53 -9.17 -2.25
C PHE A 54 15.09 -10.53 -1.78
N SER A 55 16.25 -10.93 -2.32
CA SER A 55 16.89 -12.20 -1.99
C SER A 55 17.35 -12.24 -0.52
N ILE A 56 17.92 -11.15 -0.01
CA ILE A 56 18.32 -11.03 1.40
C ILE A 56 17.09 -11.17 2.31
N TRP A 57 16.01 -10.44 2.02
CA TRP A 57 14.79 -10.48 2.83
C TRP A 57 14.13 -11.87 2.79
N TYR A 58 14.01 -12.44 1.58
CA TYR A 58 13.45 -13.77 1.36
C TYR A 58 14.24 -14.83 2.12
N CYS A 59 15.56 -14.88 1.94
CA CYS A 59 16.43 -15.85 2.58
C CYS A 59 16.42 -15.69 4.11
N ASN A 60 16.44 -14.46 4.62
CA ASN A 60 16.33 -14.20 6.05
C ASN A 60 15.01 -14.75 6.63
N SER A 61 13.89 -14.45 5.96
CA SER A 61 12.57 -14.92 6.35
C SER A 61 12.44 -16.45 6.27
N PHE A 62 13.02 -17.06 5.23
CA PHE A 62 12.88 -18.49 4.95
C PHE A 62 13.79 -19.36 5.81
N PHE A 63 15.06 -18.98 5.96
CA PHE A 63 16.06 -19.79 6.68
C PHE A 63 16.20 -19.41 8.14
N ILE A 64 16.09 -18.13 8.48
CA ILE A 64 16.40 -17.64 9.83
C ILE A 64 15.13 -17.45 10.64
N PHE A 65 14.15 -16.71 10.12
CA PHE A 65 12.93 -16.28 10.82
C PHE A 65 11.70 -17.19 10.66
N ASN A 66 11.89 -18.38 10.07
CA ASN A 66 10.81 -19.36 10.00
C ASN A 66 10.38 -19.79 11.41
N GLY A 67 9.08 -20.04 11.59
CA GLY A 67 8.56 -20.54 12.86
C GLY A 67 9.23 -21.85 13.26
N THR A 68 9.88 -21.87 14.42
CA THR A 68 10.36 -23.10 15.05
C THR A 68 9.17 -23.95 15.50
N PRO A 69 9.28 -25.30 15.58
CA PRO A 69 8.24 -26.13 16.17
C PRO A 69 7.79 -25.61 17.55
N GLU A 70 8.74 -25.18 18.35
CA GLU A 70 8.50 -24.74 19.72
C GLU A 70 7.89 -23.34 19.79
N GLY A 71 8.34 -22.40 18.95
CA GLY A 71 7.70 -21.08 18.86
C GLY A 71 6.26 -21.15 18.31
N ARG A 72 5.97 -22.14 17.46
CA ARG A 72 4.59 -22.42 17.01
C ARG A 72 3.73 -22.95 18.15
N ASP A 73 4.27 -23.83 18.99
CA ASP A 73 3.57 -24.37 20.15
C ASP A 73 3.22 -23.29 21.18
N GLU A 74 4.16 -22.38 21.45
CA GLU A 74 3.97 -21.28 22.38
C GLU A 74 2.88 -20.30 21.92
N MET A 75 2.84 -20.00 20.62
CA MET A 75 1.82 -19.12 20.04
C MET A 75 0.49 -19.81 19.77
N ARG A 76 0.41 -21.14 19.93
CA ARG A 76 -0.75 -21.95 19.53
C ARG A 76 -2.02 -21.50 20.22
N GLU A 77 -2.01 -21.39 21.55
CA GLU A 77 -3.21 -21.07 22.33
C GLU A 77 -3.74 -19.67 21.98
N ILE A 78 -2.85 -18.68 21.93
CA ILE A 78 -3.18 -17.28 21.59
C ILE A 78 -3.75 -17.18 20.17
N VAL A 79 -3.11 -17.83 19.19
CA VAL A 79 -3.54 -17.77 17.79
C VAL A 79 -4.82 -18.59 17.57
N MET A 80 -4.97 -19.72 18.26
CA MET A 80 -6.17 -20.55 18.18
C MET A 80 -7.38 -19.83 18.79
N ASP A 81 -7.24 -19.19 19.95
CA ASP A 81 -8.31 -18.42 20.58
C ASP A 81 -8.72 -17.21 19.72
N LYS A 82 -7.72 -16.49 19.19
CA LYS A 82 -7.94 -15.23 18.45
C LYS A 82 -8.36 -15.40 16.99
N TYR A 83 -7.83 -16.42 16.32
CA TYR A 83 -8.00 -16.62 14.87
C TYR A 83 -8.65 -17.95 14.51
N GLY A 84 -8.79 -18.90 15.44
CA GLY A 84 -9.31 -20.25 15.17
C GLY A 84 -8.35 -21.11 14.35
N VAL A 85 -7.06 -20.76 14.33
CA VAL A 85 -6.05 -21.37 13.45
C VAL A 85 -5.01 -22.13 14.27
N ASP A 86 -4.75 -23.38 13.89
CA ASP A 86 -3.64 -24.15 14.44
C ASP A 86 -2.31 -23.69 13.83
N THR A 87 -1.43 -23.15 14.68
CA THR A 87 -0.09 -22.65 14.31
C THR A 87 0.82 -23.73 13.74
N ARG A 88 0.56 -25.02 14.03
CA ARG A 88 1.37 -26.15 13.56
C ARG A 88 1.14 -26.47 12.08
N ASP A 89 -0.08 -26.23 11.62
CA ASP A 89 -0.50 -26.55 10.25
C ASP A 89 -0.27 -25.38 9.28
N HIS A 90 0.12 -24.20 9.80
CA HIS A 90 0.26 -22.98 9.02
C HIS A 90 1.69 -22.43 9.02
N SER A 91 2.07 -21.81 7.90
CA SER A 91 3.36 -21.13 7.78
C SER A 91 3.36 -19.85 8.61
N MET A 92 4.37 -19.68 9.46
CA MET A 92 4.52 -18.49 10.32
C MET A 92 5.93 -17.92 10.25
N ILE A 93 6.01 -16.60 10.43
CA ILE A 93 7.25 -15.90 10.74
C ILE A 93 7.17 -15.52 12.21
N ILE A 94 8.14 -16.00 13.01
CA ILE A 94 8.11 -15.87 14.46
C ILE A 94 9.45 -15.32 14.94
N GLY A 95 9.39 -14.21 15.66
CA GLY A 95 10.53 -13.67 16.40
C GLY A 95 10.71 -14.41 17.72
N ASP A 96 11.17 -15.66 17.67
CA ASP A 96 11.50 -16.47 18.86
C ASP A 96 12.82 -15.97 19.47
N TYR A 97 12.76 -14.84 20.15
CA TYR A 97 13.93 -14.04 20.53
C TYR A 97 14.62 -14.54 21.80
N ILE A 98 13.84 -15.00 22.79
CA ILE A 98 14.32 -15.34 24.12
C ILE A 98 13.62 -16.60 24.58
N ARG A 99 14.42 -17.58 25.03
CA ARG A 99 13.91 -18.83 25.60
C ARG A 99 14.65 -19.17 26.88
N ASN A 100 13.91 -19.47 27.94
CA ASN A 100 14.46 -19.77 29.27
C ASN A 100 15.46 -18.70 29.77
N GLY A 101 15.23 -17.42 29.45
CA GLY A 101 16.11 -16.31 29.81
C GLY A 101 17.39 -16.17 28.96
N THR A 102 17.55 -16.96 27.91
CA THR A 102 18.69 -16.88 26.98
C THR A 102 18.27 -16.37 25.61
N PHE A 103 19.06 -15.47 25.03
CA PHE A 103 18.82 -14.94 23.68
C PHE A 103 19.11 -16.00 22.62
N HIS A 104 18.15 -16.19 21.72
CA HIS A 104 18.33 -17.02 20.54
C HIS A 104 19.12 -16.27 19.47
N VAL A 105 20.40 -16.62 19.33
CA VAL A 105 21.34 -16.02 18.37
C VAL A 105 20.79 -16.05 16.93
N ARG A 106 20.04 -17.10 16.57
CA ARG A 106 19.38 -17.21 15.27
C ARG A 106 18.40 -16.05 15.02
N SER A 107 17.43 -15.87 15.89
CA SER A 107 16.42 -14.81 15.78
C SER A 107 17.03 -13.42 15.95
N MET A 108 18.08 -13.28 16.77
CA MET A 108 18.84 -12.03 16.86
C MET A 108 19.52 -11.68 15.54
N THR A 109 20.17 -12.66 14.91
CA THR A 109 20.85 -12.48 13.61
C THR A 109 19.85 -12.02 12.55
N GLY A 110 18.69 -12.67 12.46
CA GLY A 110 17.70 -12.28 11.46
C GLY A 110 17.07 -10.92 11.73
N TYR A 111 16.90 -10.54 13.01
CA TYR A 111 16.41 -9.21 13.39
C TYR A 111 17.41 -8.14 12.96
N CYS A 112 18.70 -8.36 13.25
CA CYS A 112 19.78 -7.47 12.84
C CYS A 112 19.82 -7.31 11.31
N ILE A 113 19.58 -8.38 10.53
CA ILE A 113 19.51 -8.30 9.07
C ILE A 113 18.34 -7.39 8.63
N TYR A 114 17.13 -7.60 9.15
CA TYR A 114 15.97 -6.74 8.81
C TYR A 114 16.23 -5.27 9.17
N VAL A 115 16.71 -5.00 10.39
CA VAL A 115 17.02 -3.64 10.85
C VAL A 115 18.11 -3.00 9.99
N SER A 116 19.12 -3.76 9.58
CA SER A 116 20.20 -3.25 8.73
C SER A 116 19.69 -2.84 7.36
N VAL A 117 18.86 -3.67 6.71
CA VAL A 117 18.26 -3.34 5.40
C VAL A 117 17.42 -2.06 5.51
N LEU A 118 16.52 -2.00 6.50
CA LEU A 118 15.68 -0.82 6.72
C LEU A 118 16.53 0.44 7.02
N SER A 119 17.56 0.31 7.84
CA SER A 119 18.46 1.43 8.19
C SER A 119 19.21 1.96 6.98
N ILE A 120 19.62 1.09 6.05
CA ILE A 120 20.28 1.50 4.80
C ILE A 120 19.30 2.30 3.93
N CYS A 121 18.07 1.80 3.73
CA CYS A 121 17.04 2.50 2.95
C CYS A 121 16.70 3.87 3.57
N PHE A 122 16.31 3.91 4.85
CA PHE A 122 15.99 5.19 5.51
C PHE A 122 17.18 6.13 5.56
N GLY A 123 18.39 5.62 5.78
CA GLY A 123 19.62 6.40 5.73
C GLY A 123 19.82 7.05 4.36
N PHE A 124 19.57 6.32 3.27
CA PHE A 124 19.63 6.85 1.91
C PHE A 124 18.56 7.92 1.67
N MET A 125 17.31 7.69 2.06
CA MET A 125 16.23 8.69 1.92
C MET A 125 16.56 10.00 2.65
N ILE A 126 17.06 9.90 3.89
CA ILE A 126 17.48 11.07 4.69
C ILE A 126 18.64 11.78 3.99
N PHE A 127 19.66 11.04 3.56
CA PHE A 127 20.79 11.59 2.83
C PHE A 127 20.34 12.35 1.57
N ALA A 128 19.51 11.73 0.73
CA ALA A 128 18.98 12.35 -0.49
C ALA A 128 18.12 13.60 -0.17
N SER A 129 17.32 13.55 0.89
CA SER A 129 16.49 14.67 1.35
C SER A 129 17.34 15.87 1.79
N VAL A 130 18.38 15.63 2.60
CA VAL A 130 19.31 16.67 3.05
C VAL A 130 20.04 17.28 1.85
N ARG A 131 20.44 16.47 0.89
CA ARG A 131 21.10 16.91 -0.35
C ARG A 131 20.19 17.82 -1.20
N ILE A 132 18.96 17.38 -1.47
CA ILE A 132 17.96 18.15 -2.22
C ILE A 132 17.67 19.50 -1.55
N THR A 133 17.38 19.50 -0.24
CA THR A 133 17.06 20.72 0.50
C THR A 133 18.23 21.69 0.54
N THR A 134 19.44 21.19 0.78
CA THR A 134 20.68 22.00 0.78
C THR A 134 20.94 22.63 -0.58
N PHE A 135 20.79 21.86 -1.66
CA PHE A 135 21.00 22.37 -3.01
C PHE A 135 19.96 23.41 -3.40
N LEU A 136 18.67 23.16 -3.14
CA LEU A 136 17.59 24.12 -3.43
C LEU A 136 17.76 25.43 -2.65
N GLY A 137 18.27 25.37 -1.42
CA GLY A 137 18.61 26.55 -0.62
C GLY A 137 19.76 27.37 -1.24
N LYS A 138 20.85 26.69 -1.66
CA LYS A 138 22.03 27.34 -2.26
C LYS A 138 21.79 27.85 -3.69
N ALA A 139 20.96 27.17 -4.47
CA ALA A 139 20.69 27.49 -5.87
C ALA A 139 19.63 28.61 -6.06
N ALA A 140 19.23 29.30 -4.99
CA ALA A 140 18.21 30.34 -5.03
C ALA A 140 18.49 31.47 -6.03
N THR A 141 19.77 31.73 -6.34
CA THR A 141 20.23 32.75 -7.29
C THR A 141 20.59 32.21 -8.69
N LYS A 142 20.73 30.88 -8.85
CA LYS A 142 21.20 30.25 -10.11
C LYS A 142 20.08 29.58 -10.91
N ILE A 143 18.98 29.19 -10.26
CA ILE A 143 17.84 28.53 -10.90
C ILE A 143 16.67 29.49 -10.97
N SER A 144 15.92 29.45 -12.08
CA SER A 144 14.71 30.26 -12.23
C SER A 144 13.73 30.03 -11.07
N THR A 145 13.08 31.10 -10.62
CA THR A 145 12.12 31.04 -9.51
C THR A 145 10.97 30.07 -9.80
N LYS A 146 10.57 29.93 -11.07
CA LYS A 146 9.55 28.97 -11.53
C LYS A 146 10.01 27.53 -11.38
N THR A 147 11.20 27.18 -11.88
CA THR A 147 11.77 25.83 -11.79
C THR A 147 12.03 25.43 -10.33
N ARG A 148 12.55 26.35 -9.51
CA ARG A 148 12.78 26.11 -8.07
C ARG A 148 11.48 25.80 -7.33
N LYS A 149 10.42 26.59 -7.55
CA LYS A 149 9.09 26.34 -6.95
C LYS A 149 8.52 24.99 -7.36
N LEU A 150 8.67 24.61 -8.63
CA LEU A 150 8.21 23.31 -9.13
C LEU A 150 8.98 22.15 -8.46
N GLN A 151 10.32 22.18 -8.46
CA GLN A 151 11.12 21.11 -7.85
C GLN A 151 10.89 21.00 -6.33
N THR A 152 10.73 22.13 -5.64
CA THR A 152 10.40 22.14 -4.20
C THR A 152 9.03 21.51 -3.93
N GLN A 153 8.02 21.82 -4.75
CA GLN A 153 6.69 21.23 -4.62
C GLN A 153 6.71 19.72 -4.86
N LEU A 154 7.43 19.28 -5.89
CA LEU A 154 7.55 17.88 -6.24
C LEU A 154 8.35 17.08 -5.19
N PHE A 155 9.40 17.67 -4.62
CA PHE A 155 10.14 17.07 -3.51
C PHE A 155 9.28 16.98 -2.24
N ARG A 156 8.57 18.05 -1.88
CA ARG A 156 7.67 18.04 -0.73
C ARG A 156 6.58 16.98 -0.86
N MET A 157 6.06 16.77 -2.07
CA MET A 157 5.11 15.70 -2.35
C MET A 157 5.73 14.33 -2.10
N LEU A 158 6.94 14.08 -2.64
CA LEU A 158 7.65 12.83 -2.39
C LEU A 158 7.86 12.58 -0.89
N CYS A 159 8.26 13.60 -0.11
CA CYS A 159 8.40 13.46 1.33
C CYS A 159 7.07 13.08 2.01
N TRP A 160 5.95 13.71 1.64
CA TRP A 160 4.65 13.36 2.23
C TRP A 160 4.18 11.96 1.84
N GLN A 161 4.40 11.56 0.58
CA GLN A 161 4.13 10.20 0.09
C GLN A 161 5.00 9.15 0.78
N THR A 162 6.15 9.52 1.32
CA THR A 162 6.99 8.61 2.12
C THR A 162 6.59 8.60 3.60
N VAL A 163 6.23 9.76 4.17
CA VAL A 163 5.87 9.89 5.59
C VAL A 163 4.57 9.15 5.91
N ILE A 164 3.58 9.16 5.02
CA ILE A 164 2.31 8.45 5.24
C ILE A 164 2.51 6.94 5.40
N PRO A 165 3.06 6.19 4.42
CA PRO A 165 3.34 4.78 4.62
C PRO A 165 4.34 4.58 5.76
N PHE A 166 5.28 5.49 6.01
CA PHE A 166 6.13 5.37 7.20
C PHE A 166 5.34 5.28 8.52
N ILE A 167 4.38 6.18 8.72
CA ILE A 167 3.58 6.23 9.96
C ILE A 167 2.56 5.10 10.02
N PHE A 168 1.81 4.89 8.94
CA PHE A 168 0.63 4.02 8.95
C PHE A 168 0.95 2.57 8.57
N LEU A 169 2.11 2.33 7.98
CA LEU A 169 2.47 1.05 7.42
C LEU A 169 3.78 0.51 8.05
N TYR A 170 4.87 1.26 7.98
CA TYR A 170 6.19 0.77 8.37
C TYR A 170 6.45 0.77 9.87
N ILE A 171 6.02 1.80 10.61
CA ILE A 171 6.15 1.85 12.08
C ILE A 171 5.38 0.69 12.75
N PRO A 172 4.10 0.41 12.44
CA PRO A 172 3.36 -0.70 13.05
C PRO A 172 4.00 -2.07 12.76
N CYS A 173 4.45 -2.29 11.51
CA CYS A 173 5.16 -3.53 11.15
C CYS A 173 6.50 -3.67 11.88
N GLY A 174 7.31 -2.61 11.94
CA GLY A 174 8.60 -2.62 12.64
C GLY A 174 8.46 -2.78 14.15
N ALA A 175 7.43 -2.15 14.74
CA ALA A 175 7.09 -2.32 16.14
C ALA A 175 6.57 -3.73 16.43
N SER A 176 5.81 -4.35 15.53
CA SER A 176 5.37 -5.76 15.69
C SER A 176 6.55 -6.74 15.74
N LEU A 177 7.67 -6.42 15.08
CA LEU A 177 8.90 -7.21 15.16
C LEU A 177 9.74 -6.88 16.40
N THR A 178 9.73 -5.64 16.87
CA THR A 178 10.63 -5.14 17.93
C THR A 178 10.03 -5.24 19.33
N LEU A 179 8.71 -5.09 19.49
CA LEU A 179 8.05 -5.18 20.80
C LEU A 179 8.23 -6.54 21.48
N PRO A 180 8.09 -7.69 20.78
CA PRO A 180 8.35 -8.98 21.41
C PRO A 180 9.81 -9.14 21.87
N LEU A 181 10.76 -8.52 21.17
CA LEU A 181 12.18 -8.50 21.58
C LEU A 181 12.38 -7.75 22.91
N LEU A 182 11.56 -6.73 23.16
CA LEU A 182 11.58 -5.94 24.39
C LEU A 182 10.69 -6.51 25.50
N HIS A 183 10.09 -7.70 25.30
CA HIS A 183 9.13 -8.35 26.19
C HIS A 183 7.79 -7.60 26.37
N PHE A 184 7.42 -6.75 25.40
CA PHE A 184 6.10 -6.14 25.36
C PHE A 184 5.13 -7.02 24.56
N ASP A 185 3.89 -7.13 25.03
CA ASP A 185 2.82 -7.81 24.31
C ASP A 185 2.47 -7.03 23.04
N ALA A 186 2.75 -7.63 21.89
CA ALA A 186 2.47 -7.06 20.58
C ALA A 186 1.05 -7.38 20.07
N SER A 187 0.26 -8.16 20.82
CA SER A 187 -1.09 -8.59 20.40
C SER A 187 -2.05 -7.43 20.11
N PRO A 188 -2.11 -6.34 20.92
CA PRO A 188 -2.94 -5.17 20.61
C PRO A 188 -2.46 -4.43 19.36
N LEU A 189 -1.14 -4.36 19.16
CA LEU A 189 -0.56 -3.73 17.98
C LEU A 189 -0.91 -4.55 16.72
N ALA A 190 -0.90 -5.88 16.79
CA ALA A 190 -1.28 -6.74 15.66
C ALA A 190 -2.73 -6.51 15.21
N ASP A 191 -3.64 -6.19 16.14
CA ASP A 191 -5.04 -5.88 15.83
C ASP A 191 -5.18 -4.54 15.12
N VAL A 192 -4.51 -3.52 15.64
CA VAL A 192 -4.55 -2.16 15.09
C VAL A 192 -3.72 -2.03 13.81
N THR A 193 -2.72 -2.88 13.59
CA THR A 193 -1.87 -2.86 12.38
C THR A 193 -2.71 -3.06 11.11
N SER A 194 -3.71 -3.95 11.15
CA SER A 194 -4.62 -4.15 10.00
C SER A 194 -5.41 -2.87 9.69
N LEU A 195 -5.85 -2.14 10.72
CA LEU A 195 -6.57 -0.88 10.60
C LEU A 195 -5.69 0.23 10.03
N LEU A 196 -4.46 0.38 10.53
CA LEU A 196 -3.51 1.38 10.07
C LEU A 196 -3.12 1.14 8.61
N LEU A 197 -2.96 -0.12 8.20
CA LEU A 197 -2.79 -0.50 6.80
C LEU A 197 -3.96 -0.01 5.94
N SER A 198 -5.21 -0.24 6.34
CA SER A 198 -6.36 0.19 5.53
C SER A 198 -6.42 1.70 5.27
N PHE A 199 -5.82 2.52 6.13
CA PHE A 199 -5.75 3.98 5.94
C PHE A 199 -4.61 4.44 5.03
N PHE A 200 -3.60 3.62 4.76
CA PHE A 200 -2.43 4.08 4.01
C PHE A 200 -2.80 4.48 2.56
N LEU A 201 -3.57 3.65 1.85
CA LEU A 201 -3.95 3.88 0.45
C LEU A 201 -4.83 5.12 0.26
N PRO A 202 -5.91 5.31 1.06
CA PRO A 202 -6.73 6.53 0.95
C PRO A 202 -5.94 7.81 1.28
N LEU A 203 -5.10 7.78 2.32
CA LEU A 203 -4.32 8.96 2.74
C LEU A 203 -3.26 9.35 1.69
N ASP A 204 -2.59 8.37 1.08
CA ASP A 204 -1.64 8.63 0.01
C ASP A 204 -2.33 9.30 -1.20
N ALA A 205 -3.50 8.79 -1.60
CA ALA A 205 -4.30 9.40 -2.67
C ALA A 205 -4.73 10.84 -2.35
N VAL A 206 -5.18 11.11 -1.11
CA VAL A 206 -5.56 12.47 -0.67
C VAL A 206 -4.38 13.44 -0.73
N VAL A 207 -3.19 13.01 -0.32
CA VAL A 207 -1.99 13.86 -0.36
C VAL A 207 -1.57 14.21 -1.78
N VAL A 208 -1.64 13.25 -2.72
CA VAL A 208 -1.37 13.51 -4.14
C VAL A 208 -2.30 14.58 -4.70
N ILE A 209 -3.61 14.44 -4.43
CA ILE A 209 -4.65 15.36 -4.87
C ILE A 209 -4.43 16.76 -4.26
N TYR A 210 -4.11 16.83 -2.96
CA TYR A 210 -3.88 18.09 -2.28
C TYR A 210 -2.58 18.79 -2.74
N MET A 211 -1.52 18.05 -3.06
CA MET A 211 -0.23 18.66 -3.40
C MET A 211 -0.17 19.16 -4.85
N MET A 212 -0.81 18.49 -5.82
CA MET A 212 -0.82 18.96 -7.21
C MET A 212 -1.76 20.15 -7.42
N ARG A 213 -1.24 21.21 -8.06
CA ARG A 213 -2.04 22.41 -8.39
C ARG A 213 -3.17 22.10 -9.37
N ASP A 214 -2.91 21.26 -10.38
CA ASP A 214 -3.91 20.93 -11.40
C ASP A 214 -5.06 20.10 -10.82
N TYR A 215 -4.78 19.18 -9.89
CA TYR A 215 -5.79 18.44 -9.14
C TYR A 215 -6.57 19.32 -8.18
N ARG A 216 -5.90 20.19 -7.38
CA ARG A 216 -6.58 21.17 -6.52
C ARG A 216 -7.49 22.12 -7.29
N SER A 217 -7.04 22.65 -8.43
CA SER A 217 -7.86 23.54 -9.24
C SER A 217 -9.07 22.81 -9.85
N ALA A 218 -8.94 21.52 -10.15
CA ALA A 218 -10.08 20.69 -10.56
C ALA A 218 -11.06 20.44 -9.39
N VAL A 219 -10.55 20.08 -8.21
CA VAL A 219 -11.36 19.85 -7.00
C VAL A 219 -12.06 21.13 -6.53
N ALA A 220 -11.36 22.27 -6.50
CA ALA A 220 -11.94 23.55 -6.15
C ALA A 220 -13.08 23.94 -7.11
N ARG A 221 -12.90 23.76 -8.43
CA ARG A 221 -13.97 23.97 -9.41
C ARG A 221 -15.18 23.05 -9.20
N MET A 222 -14.98 21.86 -8.62
CA MET A 222 -16.07 20.95 -8.28
C MET A 222 -16.79 21.36 -6.99
N LEU A 223 -16.05 21.79 -5.97
CA LEU A 223 -16.62 22.26 -4.70
C LEU A 223 -17.34 23.61 -4.86
N PHE A 224 -16.84 24.52 -5.71
CA PHE A 224 -17.53 25.78 -6.02
C PHE A 224 -18.80 25.59 -6.88
N CYS A 225 -19.11 24.39 -7.37
CA CYS A 225 -20.40 24.04 -7.96
C CYS A 225 -21.35 23.32 -6.97
N SER A 226 -20.90 22.98 -5.77
CA SER A 226 -21.71 22.39 -4.71
C SER A 226 -21.55 23.25 -3.46
N GLY A 227 -22.38 24.28 -3.33
CA GLY A 227 -22.46 25.08 -2.11
C GLY A 227 -22.82 24.18 -0.93
N ILE A 228 -21.85 23.89 -0.07
CA ILE A 228 -22.08 23.25 1.22
C ILE A 228 -21.44 24.15 2.27
N SER A 229 -22.28 24.87 2.99
CA SER A 229 -21.97 25.43 4.31
C SER A 229 -22.36 24.38 5.35
N MET A 230 -21.44 24.02 6.25
CA MET A 230 -21.75 23.26 7.46
C MET A 230 -21.55 24.19 8.66
N ASP A 231 -22.54 24.18 9.54
CA ASP A 231 -22.58 24.92 10.80
C ASP A 231 -22.11 24.03 11.96
N GLU A 232 -21.40 24.62 12.90
CA GLU A 232 -20.73 23.98 14.04
C GLU A 232 -21.55 24.27 15.31
N SER A 233 -22.30 23.29 15.82
CA SER A 233 -22.55 23.15 17.26
C SER A 233 -23.34 21.88 17.56
N GLU A 234 -22.74 21.02 18.38
CA GLU A 234 -23.34 20.35 19.54
C GLU A 234 -22.41 19.18 19.89
N LEU A 235 -21.40 19.46 20.70
CA LEU A 235 -20.54 18.42 21.26
C LEU A 235 -20.29 18.74 22.72
N GLU A 236 -21.15 18.21 23.58
CA GLU A 236 -20.78 17.63 24.88
C GLU A 236 -21.99 16.98 25.55
N LYS A 237 -21.97 15.64 25.61
CA LYS A 237 -22.17 14.81 26.82
C LYS A 237 -22.42 13.35 26.43
N GLU A 238 -21.54 12.49 26.89
CA GLU A 238 -21.82 11.25 27.66
C GLU A 238 -20.71 10.23 27.35
N GLU A 239 -19.64 10.32 28.14
CA GLU A 239 -18.58 9.33 28.20
C GLU A 239 -18.94 8.36 29.31
N GLU A 240 -19.18 7.10 28.93
CA GLU A 240 -18.88 5.83 29.63
C GLU A 240 -19.87 4.75 29.13
N VAL A 241 -19.36 3.68 28.51
CA VAL A 241 -20.07 2.53 27.86
C VAL A 241 -20.29 2.60 26.32
N ARG A 242 -19.22 2.38 25.53
CA ARG A 242 -19.12 1.40 24.40
C ARG A 242 -17.97 1.69 23.41
N LEU A 243 -16.74 1.41 23.84
CA LEU A 243 -15.56 1.42 22.96
C LEU A 243 -15.57 0.27 21.92
N GLU A 244 -16.41 -0.76 22.11
CA GLU A 244 -16.59 -1.87 21.16
C GLU A 244 -17.45 -1.53 19.93
N LYS A 245 -18.38 -0.57 20.03
CA LYS A 245 -19.27 -0.17 18.91
C LYS A 245 -18.79 1.06 18.16
N LEU A 246 -17.90 1.86 18.76
CA LEU A 246 -17.35 3.07 18.13
C LEU A 246 -16.48 2.73 16.92
N VAL A 247 -15.64 1.69 17.03
CA VAL A 247 -14.72 1.25 15.97
C VAL A 247 -15.45 0.91 14.67
N PRO A 248 -16.48 0.04 14.64
CA PRO A 248 -17.21 -0.24 13.41
C PRO A 248 -18.00 0.97 12.87
N ILE A 249 -18.48 1.89 13.72
CA ILE A 249 -19.13 3.14 13.26
C ILE A 249 -18.13 4.03 12.54
N VAL A 250 -16.96 4.26 13.13
CA VAL A 250 -15.87 5.06 12.54
C VAL A 250 -15.38 4.42 11.23
N LEU A 251 -15.26 3.09 11.19
CA LEU A 251 -14.90 2.34 9.99
C LEU A 251 -15.93 2.46 8.87
N ILE A 252 -17.22 2.37 9.20
CA ILE A 252 -18.30 2.60 8.24
C ILE A 252 -18.24 4.04 7.72
N ALA A 253 -18.09 5.03 8.59
CA ALA A 253 -17.98 6.43 8.20
C ALA A 253 -16.77 6.68 7.28
N ALA A 254 -15.61 6.10 7.59
CA ALA A 254 -14.40 6.20 6.76
C ALA A 254 -14.60 5.56 5.38
N ASN A 255 -15.24 4.39 5.29
CA ASN A 255 -15.52 3.73 4.02
C ASN A 255 -16.62 4.46 3.22
N ILE A 256 -17.61 5.06 3.87
CA ILE A 256 -18.59 5.95 3.21
C ILE A 256 -17.88 7.15 2.59
N PHE A 257 -16.94 7.75 3.31
CA PHE A 257 -16.10 8.82 2.78
C PHE A 257 -15.27 8.35 1.57
N GLY A 258 -14.69 7.15 1.64
CA GLY A 258 -14.04 6.48 0.50
C GLY A 258 -14.97 6.32 -0.71
N CYS A 259 -16.21 5.87 -0.51
CA CYS A 259 -17.23 5.78 -1.56
C CYS A 259 -17.51 7.13 -2.23
N ILE A 260 -17.64 8.21 -1.43
CA ILE A 260 -17.87 9.56 -1.94
C ILE A 260 -16.69 10.01 -2.83
N ILE A 261 -15.46 9.75 -2.40
CA ILE A 261 -14.25 10.04 -3.18
C ILE A 261 -14.27 9.26 -4.50
N SER A 262 -14.53 7.95 -4.46
CA SER A 262 -14.57 7.09 -5.66
C SER A 262 -15.66 7.54 -6.65
N LEU A 263 -16.84 7.91 -6.16
CA LEU A 263 -17.92 8.46 -7.01
C LEU A 263 -17.54 9.82 -7.61
N ALA A 264 -16.88 10.69 -6.85
CA ALA A 264 -16.36 11.96 -7.33
C ALA A 264 -15.27 11.76 -8.40
N LEU A 265 -14.36 10.80 -8.20
CA LEU A 265 -13.34 10.41 -9.17
C LEU A 265 -13.96 9.85 -10.45
N LEU A 266 -14.97 8.97 -10.35
CA LEU A 266 -15.70 8.49 -11.53
C LEU A 266 -16.31 9.66 -12.32
N LYS A 267 -17.00 10.59 -11.64
CA LYS A 267 -17.56 11.79 -12.26
C LYS A 267 -16.48 12.66 -12.92
N LEU A 268 -15.34 12.86 -12.26
CA LEU A 268 -14.17 13.56 -12.81
C LEU A 268 -13.66 12.90 -14.10
N LEU A 269 -13.58 11.56 -14.13
CA LEU A 269 -13.13 10.81 -15.30
C LEU A 269 -14.07 10.95 -16.51
N PHE A 270 -15.36 11.22 -16.28
CA PHE A 270 -16.28 11.57 -17.36
C PHE A 270 -16.04 12.98 -17.92
N MET A 271 -15.67 13.93 -17.07
CA MET A 271 -15.50 15.35 -17.45
C MET A 271 -14.12 15.69 -18.01
N THR A 272 -13.10 14.90 -17.68
CA THR A 272 -11.71 15.14 -18.12
C THR A 272 -11.51 14.79 -19.59
N ARG A 273 -10.52 15.40 -20.26
CA ARG A 273 -10.12 15.06 -21.64
C ARG A 273 -8.96 14.07 -21.67
N LEU A 274 -9.00 13.05 -20.81
CA LEU A 274 -8.05 11.94 -20.84
C LEU A 274 -8.26 11.06 -22.08
N HIS A 275 -7.19 10.42 -22.52
CA HIS A 275 -7.22 9.44 -23.61
C HIS A 275 -8.20 8.30 -23.29
N VAL A 276 -8.86 7.75 -24.32
CA VAL A 276 -9.99 6.82 -24.15
C VAL A 276 -9.60 5.50 -23.48
N ASN A 277 -8.40 4.97 -23.74
CA ASN A 277 -7.87 3.79 -23.04
C ASN A 277 -7.59 4.10 -21.56
N CYS A 278 -6.88 5.19 -21.28
CA CYS A 278 -6.59 5.64 -19.92
C CYS A 278 -7.87 5.89 -19.11
N LYS A 279 -8.91 6.46 -19.73
CA LYS A 279 -10.24 6.60 -19.11
C LYS A 279 -10.91 5.27 -18.81
N PHE A 280 -10.83 4.30 -19.72
CA PHE A 280 -11.37 2.97 -19.48
C PHE A 280 -10.71 2.33 -18.25
N LEU A 281 -9.38 2.35 -18.21
CA LEU A 281 -8.61 1.76 -17.12
C LEU A 281 -8.89 2.46 -15.78
N LEU A 282 -8.86 3.79 -15.74
CA LEU A 282 -9.14 4.55 -14.52
C LEU A 282 -10.59 4.38 -14.04
N LYS A 283 -11.56 4.23 -14.94
CA LYS A 283 -12.95 3.96 -14.56
C LYS A 283 -13.11 2.58 -13.94
N THR A 284 -12.51 1.55 -14.54
CA THR A 284 -12.57 0.20 -13.98
C THR A 284 -11.82 0.14 -12.64
N TRP A 285 -10.64 0.73 -12.55
CA TRP A 285 -9.87 0.90 -11.31
C TRP A 285 -10.69 1.56 -10.19
N THR A 286 -11.32 2.71 -10.49
CA THR A 286 -12.14 3.43 -9.49
C THR A 286 -13.39 2.63 -9.10
N THR A 287 -13.94 1.83 -10.03
CA THR A 287 -15.09 0.96 -9.75
C THR A 287 -14.70 -0.18 -8.81
N CYS A 288 -13.49 -0.75 -8.95
CA CYS A 288 -12.98 -1.74 -8.02
C CYS A 288 -12.83 -1.20 -6.59
N PHE A 289 -12.28 0.01 -6.42
CA PHE A 289 -12.24 0.68 -5.10
C PHE A 289 -13.62 0.96 -4.53
N LEU A 290 -14.59 1.38 -5.36
CA LEU A 290 -15.97 1.56 -4.91
C LEU A 290 -16.57 0.23 -4.40
N VAL A 291 -16.32 -0.87 -5.11
CA VAL A 291 -16.74 -2.21 -4.67
C VAL A 291 -16.10 -2.58 -3.34
N GLN A 292 -14.80 -2.35 -3.16
CA GLN A 292 -14.11 -2.62 -1.89
C GLN A 292 -14.68 -1.83 -0.72
N PHE A 293 -14.90 -0.52 -0.88
CA PHE A 293 -15.45 0.30 0.20
C PHE A 293 -16.88 -0.14 0.56
N VAL A 294 -17.70 -0.50 -0.44
CA VAL A 294 -19.03 -1.05 -0.21
C VAL A 294 -18.96 -2.40 0.52
N LEU A 295 -18.07 -3.31 0.11
CA LEU A 295 -17.88 -4.60 0.77
C LEU A 295 -17.39 -4.43 2.21
N ASN A 296 -16.47 -3.51 2.47
CA ASN A 296 -16.04 -3.15 3.81
C ASN A 296 -17.20 -2.62 4.67
N ILE A 297 -18.03 -1.72 4.14
CA ILE A 297 -19.24 -1.25 4.84
C ILE A 297 -20.15 -2.43 5.20
N VAL A 298 -20.36 -3.38 4.27
CA VAL A 298 -21.18 -4.57 4.51
C VAL A 298 -20.56 -5.46 5.60
N ILE A 299 -19.25 -5.71 5.55
CA ILE A 299 -18.51 -6.50 6.55
C ILE A 299 -18.61 -5.85 7.94
N PHE A 300 -18.48 -4.53 8.03
CA PHE A 300 -18.61 -3.82 9.30
C PHE A 300 -20.06 -3.70 9.76
N ALA A 301 -21.02 -3.57 8.84
CA ALA A 301 -22.45 -3.55 9.15
C ALA A 301 -22.91 -4.90 9.72
N LEU A 302 -22.35 -6.02 9.22
CA LEU A 302 -22.59 -7.36 9.78
C LEU A 302 -22.19 -7.47 11.26
N ASN A 303 -21.24 -6.67 11.75
CA ASN A 303 -20.91 -6.64 13.18
C ASN A 303 -22.08 -6.15 14.06
N PHE A 304 -23.01 -5.35 13.51
CA PHE A 304 -24.18 -4.87 14.25
C PHE A 304 -25.37 -5.83 14.18
N SER A 305 -25.33 -6.80 13.27
CA SER A 305 -26.39 -7.80 13.08
C SER A 305 -26.23 -9.03 13.97
N MET A 306 -25.18 -9.05 14.81
CA MET A 306 -24.85 -10.18 15.69
C MET A 306 -24.96 -9.76 17.15
N ASP A 307 -25.44 -10.69 17.99
CA ASP A 307 -25.63 -10.46 19.42
C ASP A 307 -24.30 -10.36 20.19
N GLU A 308 -23.24 -10.99 19.69
CA GLU A 308 -21.85 -10.90 20.17
C GLU A 308 -20.92 -10.46 19.03
N LEU A 309 -19.81 -9.79 19.35
CA LEU A 309 -18.74 -9.53 18.37
C LEU A 309 -18.21 -10.86 17.82
N PRO A 310 -17.80 -10.89 16.54
CA PRO A 310 -17.31 -12.13 15.92
C PRO A 310 -16.09 -12.64 16.68
N LYS A 311 -16.17 -13.90 17.16
CA LYS A 311 -15.06 -14.55 17.89
C LYS A 311 -13.84 -14.77 17.02
N ASN A 312 -14.00 -14.80 15.70
CA ASN A 312 -12.93 -14.86 14.73
C ASN A 312 -13.30 -14.11 13.43
N LYS A 313 -12.33 -13.84 12.56
CA LYS A 313 -12.57 -13.11 11.30
C LYS A 313 -13.47 -13.85 10.30
N GLN A 314 -13.79 -15.13 10.52
CA GLN A 314 -14.52 -15.99 9.57
C GLN A 314 -16.02 -16.14 9.91
N ASP A 315 -16.43 -15.79 11.13
CA ASP A 315 -17.81 -15.92 11.62
C ASP A 315 -18.57 -14.58 11.45
N PRO A 316 -19.74 -14.54 10.79
CA PRO A 316 -20.50 -15.63 10.18
C PRO A 316 -19.95 -16.02 8.80
N PRO A 317 -20.28 -17.22 8.27
CA PRO A 317 -19.70 -17.78 7.05
C PRO A 317 -19.75 -16.86 5.82
N ILE A 318 -20.71 -15.93 5.79
CA ILE A 318 -20.83 -14.91 4.74
C ILE A 318 -19.62 -13.94 4.68
N ARG A 319 -18.93 -13.68 5.80
CA ARG A 319 -17.71 -12.84 5.83
C ARG A 319 -16.63 -13.40 4.94
N HIS A 320 -16.49 -14.71 4.91
CA HIS A 320 -15.49 -15.38 4.10
C HIS A 320 -15.69 -15.10 2.60
N THR A 321 -16.94 -15.13 2.14
CA THR A 321 -17.30 -14.74 0.78
C THR A 321 -17.06 -13.24 0.53
N LEU A 322 -17.40 -12.38 1.49
CA LEU A 322 -17.19 -10.93 1.37
C LEU A 322 -15.70 -10.56 1.27
N TYR A 323 -14.85 -11.13 2.12
CA TYR A 323 -13.40 -10.95 2.05
C TYR A 323 -12.83 -11.50 0.73
N SER A 324 -13.32 -12.64 0.24
CA SER A 324 -12.87 -13.18 -1.05
C SER A 324 -13.22 -12.24 -2.22
N LEU A 325 -14.41 -11.63 -2.20
CA LEU A 325 -14.81 -10.64 -3.20
C LEU A 325 -14.01 -9.34 -3.08
N GLU A 326 -13.72 -8.90 -1.86
CA GLU A 326 -12.91 -7.70 -1.59
C GLU A 326 -11.48 -7.88 -2.12
N LEU A 327 -10.86 -9.00 -1.78
CA LEU A 327 -9.55 -9.41 -2.26
C LEU A 327 -9.52 -9.52 -3.80
N THR A 328 -10.56 -10.09 -4.41
CA THR A 328 -10.72 -10.13 -5.87
C THR A 328 -10.75 -8.72 -6.47
N ALA A 329 -11.51 -7.80 -5.87
CA ALA A 329 -11.59 -6.42 -6.33
C ALA A 329 -10.23 -5.70 -6.21
N GLN A 330 -9.46 -5.98 -5.15
CA GLN A 330 -8.09 -5.48 -4.96
C GLN A 330 -7.12 -5.98 -6.03
N GLN A 331 -7.19 -7.24 -6.42
CA GLN A 331 -6.39 -7.73 -7.55
C GLN A 331 -6.67 -7.00 -8.84
N ILE A 332 -7.96 -6.83 -9.14
CA ILE A 332 -8.36 -6.19 -10.37
C ILE A 332 -7.88 -4.73 -10.36
N SER A 333 -8.05 -3.98 -9.25
CA SER A 333 -7.55 -2.60 -9.17
C SER A 333 -6.04 -2.52 -9.43
N THR A 334 -5.27 -3.36 -8.77
CA THR A 334 -3.81 -3.39 -8.92
C THR A 334 -3.34 -3.69 -10.35
N ILE A 335 -3.94 -4.65 -11.04
CA ILE A 335 -3.58 -4.95 -12.45
C ILE A 335 -3.95 -3.78 -13.37
N TYR A 336 -5.03 -3.07 -13.04
CA TYR A 336 -5.44 -1.88 -13.79
C TYR A 336 -4.54 -0.68 -13.54
N GLU A 337 -3.96 -0.57 -12.34
CA GLU A 337 -2.93 0.39 -12.00
C GLU A 337 -1.70 0.22 -12.92
N LEU A 338 -1.25 -1.03 -13.10
CA LEU A 338 -0.20 -1.36 -14.06
C LEU A 338 -0.57 -0.96 -15.49
N GLY A 339 -1.83 -1.16 -15.88
CA GLY A 339 -2.35 -0.71 -17.16
C GLY A 339 -2.27 0.82 -17.31
N VAL A 340 -2.62 1.58 -16.28
CA VAL A 340 -2.53 3.05 -16.27
C VAL A 340 -1.08 3.51 -16.37
N ALA A 341 -0.15 2.88 -15.65
CA ALA A 341 1.30 3.12 -15.76
C ALA A 341 1.81 2.84 -17.18
N THR A 342 1.39 1.72 -17.79
CA THR A 342 1.77 1.37 -19.16
C THR A 342 1.28 2.42 -20.16
N GLU A 343 0.03 2.89 -20.02
CA GLU A 343 -0.52 3.97 -20.85
C GLU A 343 0.25 5.29 -20.67
N ARG A 344 0.75 5.60 -19.46
CA ARG A 344 1.63 6.76 -19.22
C ARG A 344 2.95 6.62 -19.99
N ILE A 345 3.58 5.44 -19.98
CA ILE A 345 4.79 5.18 -20.77
C ILE A 345 4.51 5.36 -22.26
N ILE A 346 3.45 4.74 -22.78
CA ILE A 346 3.12 4.80 -24.21
C ILE A 346 2.86 6.25 -24.63
N SER A 347 2.13 7.02 -23.81
CA SER A 347 1.88 8.45 -24.07
C SER A 347 3.16 9.29 -24.10
N SER A 348 4.22 8.85 -23.40
CA SER A 348 5.52 9.53 -23.34
C SER A 348 6.45 9.14 -24.49
N ILE A 349 6.39 7.89 -24.97
CA ILE A 349 7.24 7.40 -26.07
C ILE A 349 6.69 7.84 -27.43
N ARG A 350 5.37 7.81 -27.64
CA ARG A 350 4.73 8.12 -28.95
C ARG A 350 3.46 8.98 -28.81
N PRO A 351 3.59 10.26 -28.43
CA PRO A 351 2.44 11.12 -28.11
C PRO A 351 1.47 11.31 -29.29
N GLU A 352 1.97 11.59 -30.50
CA GLU A 352 1.13 11.85 -31.69
C GLU A 352 0.28 10.64 -32.10
N GLU A 353 0.88 9.44 -32.10
CA GLU A 353 0.19 8.19 -32.42
C GLU A 353 -0.82 7.83 -31.32
N TYR A 354 -0.42 8.03 -30.05
CA TYR A 354 -1.24 7.76 -28.88
C TYR A 354 -2.53 8.60 -28.86
N TYR A 355 -2.44 9.93 -28.97
CA TYR A 355 -3.62 10.80 -28.89
C TYR A 355 -4.57 10.69 -30.09
N ARG A 356 -4.12 10.14 -31.22
CA ARG A 356 -4.96 9.83 -32.38
C ARG A 356 -5.60 8.44 -32.31
N SER A 357 -5.13 7.57 -31.42
CA SER A 357 -5.62 6.21 -31.30
C SER A 357 -7.05 6.18 -30.74
N ARG A 358 -7.81 5.17 -31.15
CA ARG A 358 -9.17 4.90 -30.63
C ARG A 358 -9.09 3.86 -29.52
N LEU A 359 -10.19 3.67 -28.79
CA LEU A 359 -10.27 2.68 -27.73
C LEU A 359 -9.82 1.31 -28.26
N ALA A 360 -8.81 0.72 -27.62
CA ALA A 360 -8.29 -0.60 -27.92
C ALA A 360 -9.25 -1.69 -27.42
N TRP A 361 -10.53 -1.59 -27.77
CA TRP A 361 -11.62 -2.37 -27.20
C TRP A 361 -11.45 -3.88 -27.43
N LYS A 362 -10.90 -4.29 -28.58
CA LYS A 362 -10.55 -5.69 -28.89
C LYS A 362 -9.46 -6.28 -28.00
N LEU A 363 -8.71 -5.44 -27.30
CA LEU A 363 -7.65 -5.85 -26.37
C LEU A 363 -8.13 -5.66 -24.93
N LEU A 364 -8.62 -4.47 -24.59
CA LEU A 364 -8.99 -4.09 -23.22
C LEU A 364 -10.17 -4.90 -22.67
N TYR A 365 -11.25 -5.12 -23.44
CA TYR A 365 -12.40 -5.89 -22.93
C TYR A 365 -12.05 -7.37 -22.70
N PRO A 366 -11.41 -8.10 -23.63
CA PRO A 366 -10.98 -9.47 -23.36
C PRO A 366 -9.99 -9.57 -22.21
N ILE A 367 -9.02 -8.65 -22.10
CA ILE A 367 -8.09 -8.59 -20.96
C ILE A 367 -8.86 -8.38 -19.66
N THR A 368 -9.85 -7.49 -19.64
CA THR A 368 -10.72 -7.27 -18.46
C THR A 368 -11.40 -8.55 -18.02
N VAL A 369 -12.05 -9.25 -18.95
CA VAL A 369 -12.79 -10.48 -18.66
C VAL A 369 -11.84 -11.57 -18.16
N THR A 370 -10.68 -11.73 -18.81
CA THR A 370 -9.65 -12.68 -18.39
C THR A 370 -9.10 -12.34 -17.00
N ILE A 371 -8.77 -11.07 -16.73
CA ILE A 371 -8.28 -10.62 -15.41
C ILE A 371 -9.32 -10.92 -14.34
N CYS A 372 -10.58 -10.53 -14.55
CA CYS A 372 -11.65 -10.77 -13.57
C CYS A 372 -11.86 -12.27 -13.34
N GLY A 373 -11.89 -13.08 -14.41
CA GLY A 373 -12.06 -14.52 -14.33
C GLY A 373 -10.89 -15.21 -13.64
N CYS A 374 -9.65 -14.89 -13.99
CA CYS A 374 -8.45 -15.42 -13.36
C CYS A 374 -8.34 -14.98 -11.89
N SER A 375 -8.67 -13.72 -11.58
CA SER A 375 -8.67 -13.19 -10.20
C SER A 375 -9.66 -13.95 -9.33
N LEU A 376 -10.91 -14.10 -9.80
CA LEU A 376 -11.96 -14.83 -9.10
C LEU A 376 -11.62 -16.33 -8.96
N TRP A 377 -11.12 -16.96 -10.03
CA TRP A 377 -10.69 -18.36 -10.00
C TRP A 377 -9.53 -18.59 -9.03
N SER A 378 -8.53 -17.70 -9.04
CA SER A 378 -7.41 -17.74 -8.10
C SER A 378 -7.91 -17.62 -6.67
N GLN A 379 -8.91 -16.76 -6.42
CA GLN A 379 -9.51 -16.61 -5.11
C GLN A 379 -10.23 -17.86 -4.65
N VAL A 380 -11.06 -18.48 -5.49
CA VAL A 380 -11.71 -19.74 -5.14
C VAL A 380 -10.69 -20.84 -4.81
N LEU A 381 -9.61 -20.95 -5.59
CA LEU A 381 -8.55 -21.93 -5.32
C LEU A 381 -7.79 -21.67 -4.02
N PHE A 382 -7.32 -20.44 -3.80
CA PHE A 382 -6.52 -20.11 -2.61
C PHE A 382 -7.32 -20.10 -1.32
N THR A 383 -8.60 -19.72 -1.41
CA THR A 383 -9.54 -19.75 -0.30
C THR A 383 -9.87 -21.19 0.09
N ASN A 384 -10.05 -22.11 -0.88
CA ASN A 384 -10.29 -23.53 -0.59
C ASN A 384 -9.06 -24.25 -0.01
N GLU A 385 -7.85 -23.74 -0.27
CA GLU A 385 -6.60 -24.33 0.23
C GLU A 385 -5.94 -23.54 1.39
N GLY A 386 -6.58 -22.49 1.90
CA GLY A 386 -6.08 -21.72 3.05
C GLY A 386 -4.84 -20.83 2.79
N TYR A 387 -4.45 -20.62 1.52
CA TYR A 387 -3.24 -19.88 1.14
C TYR A 387 -3.49 -18.40 0.83
N HIS A 388 -4.00 -17.63 1.79
CA HIS A 388 -4.23 -16.19 1.62
C HIS A 388 -2.92 -15.38 1.39
N SER A 389 -1.75 -15.88 1.77
CA SER A 389 -0.47 -15.12 1.76
C SER A 389 0.20 -14.95 0.38
N LEU A 390 0.05 -15.91 -0.55
CA LEU A 390 0.61 -15.77 -1.91
C LEU A 390 -0.08 -14.66 -2.69
N PHE A 391 -1.35 -14.45 -2.38
CA PHE A 391 -2.23 -13.52 -3.05
C PHE A 391 -1.84 -12.07 -2.80
N VAL A 392 -1.62 -11.71 -1.54
CA VAL A 392 -1.22 -10.36 -1.13
C VAL A 392 0.17 -10.01 -1.72
N ALA A 393 1.02 -11.01 -2.02
CA ALA A 393 2.31 -10.84 -2.69
C ALA A 393 2.20 -10.45 -4.14
N VAL A 394 1.32 -11.11 -4.89
CA VAL A 394 1.09 -10.80 -6.30
C VAL A 394 0.45 -9.42 -6.45
N VAL A 395 -0.44 -9.03 -5.53
CA VAL A 395 -1.05 -7.70 -5.51
C VAL A 395 -0.01 -6.61 -5.20
N LEU A 396 0.73 -6.71 -4.09
CA LEU A 396 1.73 -5.69 -3.76
C LEU A 396 2.87 -5.58 -4.77
N SER A 397 3.32 -6.69 -5.37
CA SER A 397 4.34 -6.67 -6.43
C SER A 397 3.89 -5.91 -7.68
N LEU A 398 2.60 -5.90 -7.99
CA LEU A 398 2.01 -5.16 -9.11
C LEU A 398 1.76 -3.68 -8.76
N ASP A 399 1.37 -3.35 -7.52
CA ASP A 399 1.26 -1.97 -7.04
C ASP A 399 2.65 -1.28 -7.06
N ILE A 400 3.68 -2.01 -6.63
CA ILE A 400 5.11 -1.64 -6.67
C ILE A 400 5.56 -1.25 -8.09
N PHE A 401 5.24 -2.07 -9.10
CA PHE A 401 5.62 -1.78 -10.48
C PHE A 401 4.96 -0.49 -10.99
N THR A 402 3.74 -0.20 -10.53
CA THR A 402 2.98 1.00 -10.92
C THR A 402 3.55 2.28 -10.30
N ILE A 403 4.08 2.21 -9.08
CA ILE A 403 4.74 3.35 -8.41
C ILE A 403 6.08 3.71 -9.10
N CYS A 404 6.75 2.73 -9.71
CA CYS A 404 8.05 2.91 -10.37
C CYS A 404 8.01 3.51 -11.78
N VAL A 405 6.82 3.63 -12.35
CA VAL A 405 6.56 4.06 -13.73
C VAL A 405 5.89 5.44 -13.73
#